data_AF-A0A3D6CX79-F1
#
_entry.id   AF-A0A3D6CX79-F1
#
_cell.length_a   1.000
_cell.length_b   1.000
_cell.length_c   1.000
_cell.angle_alpha   90.00
_cell.angle_beta   90.00
_cell.angle_gamma   90.00
#
_symmetry.space_group_name_H-M   'P 1'
#
loop_
_entity.id
_entity.type
_entity.pdbx_description
1 polymer ?
#
loop_
_entity_poly.entity_id
_entity_poly.type
_entity_poly.pdbx_seq_one_letter_code
_entity_poly.pdbx_strand_id
1 'polypeptide(L)' 'MTSTKAPALERTIPPSELDIGTPVEWMVDPDRRETILGVTYEFSQTGERKTVWYTPNKRRAKKALVLSELTQA' A
#
# COMPACT_ATOMS: atom_id res chain seq x y z
N MET A 1 34.72 -30.00 -3.06
CA MET A 1 33.64 -29.11 -3.49
C MET A 1 33.64 -27.89 -2.58
N THR A 2 34.23 -26.77 -3.01
CA THR A 2 34.18 -25.50 -2.29
C THR A 2 32.95 -24.73 -2.77
N SER A 3 31.89 -24.74 -1.96
CA SER A 3 30.73 -23.89 -2.22
C SER A 3 31.10 -22.47 -1.82
N THR A 4 31.46 -21.64 -2.79
CA THR A 4 31.65 -20.20 -2.60
C THR A 4 30.27 -19.61 -2.29
N LYS A 5 30.02 -19.32 -1.00
CA LYS A 5 28.85 -18.59 -0.55
C LYS A 5 28.87 -17.21 -1.21
N ALA A 6 27.95 -16.96 -2.14
CA ALA A 6 27.78 -15.64 -2.74
C ALA A 6 27.50 -14.63 -1.60
N PRO A 7 28.16 -13.46 -1.59
CA PRO A 7 27.81 -12.42 -0.63
C PRO A 7 26.36 -12.02 -0.87
N ALA A 8 25.54 -12.03 0.18
CA ALA A 8 24.24 -11.40 0.13
C ALA A 8 24.47 -9.94 -0.27
N LEU A 9 23.83 -9.49 -1.34
CA LEU A 9 23.84 -8.09 -1.72
C LEU A 9 23.04 -7.32 -0.67
N GLU A 10 23.66 -7.01 0.47
CA GLU A 10 23.11 -6.06 1.43
C GLU A 10 23.19 -4.67 0.79
N ARG A 11 22.18 -4.35 -0.02
CA ARG A 11 21.96 -2.97 -0.45
C ARG A 11 21.48 -2.21 0.77
N THR A 12 22.40 -1.53 1.43
CA THR A 12 22.09 -0.45 2.37
C THR A 12 21.52 0.71 1.57
N ILE A 13 20.26 0.58 1.12
CA ILE A 13 19.53 1.69 0.52
C ILE A 13 19.30 2.68 1.67
N PRO A 14 19.86 3.90 1.63
CA PRO A 14 19.60 4.87 2.67
C PRO A 14 18.08 5.15 2.72
N PRO A 15 17.47 5.32 3.90
CA PRO A 15 16.02 5.49 4.03
C PRO A 15 15.44 6.61 3.15
N SER A 16 16.26 7.62 2.84
CA SER A 16 15.98 8.73 1.93
C SER A 16 15.82 8.34 0.45
N GLU A 17 16.13 7.11 0.05
CA GLU A 17 15.87 6.58 -1.31
C GLU A 17 14.58 5.77 -1.41
N LEU A 18 13.91 5.48 -0.28
CA LEU A 18 12.64 4.77 -0.27
C LEU A 18 11.50 5.79 -0.27
N ASP A 19 10.80 5.91 -1.39
CA ASP A 19 9.57 6.71 -1.46
C ASP A 19 8.44 5.96 -0.74
N ILE A 20 8.20 6.33 0.52
CA ILE A 20 7.19 5.70 1.37
C ILE A 20 5.83 6.32 1.08
N GLY A 21 4.86 5.46 0.74
CA GLY A 21 3.46 5.83 0.59
C GLY A 21 2.75 5.89 1.94
N THR A 22 2.12 7.01 2.25
CA THR A 22 1.24 7.19 3.43
C THR A 22 -0.21 6.98 3.02
N PRO A 23 -1.02 6.18 3.73
CA PRO A 23 -2.42 6.01 3.40
C PRO A 23 -3.19 7.31 3.63
N VAL A 24 -3.88 7.80 2.61
CA VAL A 24 -4.64 9.07 2.64
C VAL A 24 -6.13 8.89 2.36
N GLU A 25 -6.51 7.76 1.73
CA GLU A 25 -7.92 7.41 1.54
C GLU A 25 -8.12 5.90 1.66
N TRP A 26 -9.27 5.53 2.20
CA TRP A 26 -9.67 4.17 2.44
C TRP A 26 -10.97 3.90 1.68
N MET A 27 -10.94 2.92 0.77
CA MET A 27 -12.14 2.44 0.11
C MET A 27 -12.66 1.25 0.89
N VAL A 28 -13.83 1.39 1.52
CA VAL A 28 -14.45 0.33 2.32
C VAL A 28 -15.74 -0.15 1.69
N ASP A 29 -16.16 -1.36 2.03
CA ASP A 29 -17.47 -1.88 1.66
C ASP A 29 -18.56 -1.06 2.40
N PRO A 30 -19.52 -0.45 1.70
CA PRO A 30 -20.57 0.34 2.34
C PRO A 30 -21.47 -0.49 3.27
N ASP A 31 -21.63 -1.79 2.97
CA ASP A 31 -22.47 -2.71 3.74
C ASP A 31 -21.68 -3.34 4.90
N ARG A 32 -20.34 -3.33 4.84
CA ARG A 32 -19.41 -3.87 5.84
C ARG A 32 -18.18 -2.96 5.98
N ARG A 33 -18.32 -1.85 6.71
CA ARG A 33 -17.29 -0.79 6.78
C ARG A 33 -15.94 -1.24 7.34
N GLU A 34 -15.91 -2.35 8.07
CA GLU A 34 -14.71 -3.05 8.52
C GLU A 34 -13.91 -3.71 7.38
N THR A 35 -14.54 -3.91 6.21
CA THR A 35 -13.92 -4.53 5.04
C THR A 35 -13.30 -3.46 4.14
N ILE A 36 -11.97 -3.38 4.17
CA ILE A 36 -11.20 -2.50 3.28
C ILE A 36 -11.08 -3.16 1.90
N LEU A 37 -11.61 -2.48 0.88
CA LEU A 37 -11.56 -2.87 -0.53
C LEU A 37 -10.34 -2.29 -1.26
N GLY A 38 -9.75 -1.22 -0.74
CA GLY A 38 -8.48 -0.68 -1.21
C GLY A 38 -8.06 0.58 -0.46
N VAL A 39 -6.85 1.05 -0.76
CA VAL A 39 -6.21 2.21 -0.11
C VAL A 39 -5.52 3.07 -1.16
N THR A 40 -5.70 4.39 -1.07
CA THR A 40 -4.86 5.35 -1.79
C THR A 40 -3.70 5.78 -0.91
N TYR A 41 -2.49 5.63 -1.44
CA TYR A 41 -1.26 6.09 -0.82
C TYR A 41 -0.77 7.36 -1.49
N GLU A 42 -0.32 8.33 -0.71
CA GLU A 42 0.44 9.48 -1.19
C GLU A 42 1.91 9.29 -0.85
N PHE A 43 2.74 9.37 -1.88
CA PHE A 43 4.17 9.09 -1.80
C PHE A 43 4.94 10.34 -1.35
N SER A 44 5.68 10.22 -0.25
CA SER A 44 6.32 11.34 0.43
C SER A 44 7.31 12.17 -0.41
N GLN A 45 7.98 11.55 -1.39
CA GLN A 45 8.99 12.25 -2.20
C GLN A 45 8.41 12.84 -3.48
N THR A 46 7.47 12.12 -4.09
CA THR A 46 6.90 12.48 -5.39
C THR A 46 5.57 13.22 -5.29
N GLY A 47 4.86 13.11 -4.16
CA GLY A 47 3.46 13.49 -4.02
C GLY A 47 2.52 12.63 -4.88
N GLU A 48 3.02 11.56 -5.51
CA GLU A 48 2.23 10.71 -6.37
C GLU A 48 1.16 9.98 -5.55
N ARG A 49 -0.07 9.95 -6.05
CA ARG A 49 -1.17 9.20 -5.42
C ARG A 49 -1.41 7.91 -6.16
N LYS A 50 -1.24 6.77 -5.49
CA LYS A 50 -1.50 5.44 -6.06
C LYS A 50 -2.52 4.68 -5.24
N THR A 51 -3.46 4.08 -5.94
CA THR A 51 -4.53 3.28 -5.34
C THR A 51 -4.23 1.79 -5.48
N VAL A 52 -4.19 1.08 -4.36
CA VAL A 52 -4.06 -0.39 -4.30
C VAL A 52 -5.40 -1.00 -3.97
N TRP A 53 -5.85 -1.95 -4.79
CA TRP A 53 -7.11 -2.67 -4.59
C TRP A 53 -6.88 -4.04 -3.97
N TYR A 54 -7.60 -4.31 -2.88
CA TYR A 54 -7.56 -5.59 -2.15
C TYR A 54 -8.69 -6.53 -2.53
N THR A 55 -9.54 -6.13 -3.48
CA THR A 55 -10.54 -7.00 -4.09
C THR A 55 -9.89 -8.29 -4.62
N PRO A 56 -10.59 -9.44 -4.61
CA PRO A 56 -10.02 -10.71 -5.07
C PRO A 56 -9.46 -10.67 -6.50
N ASN A 57 -10.11 -9.90 -7.38
CA ASN A 57 -9.69 -9.73 -8.76
C ASN A 57 -8.67 -8.60 -8.98
N LYS A 58 -8.21 -7.94 -7.90
CA LYS A 58 -7.28 -6.79 -7.92
C LYS A 58 -7.75 -5.62 -8.77
N ARG A 59 -9.05 -5.52 -9.02
CA ARG A 59 -9.68 -4.43 -9.78
C ARG A 59 -10.44 -3.48 -8.86
N ARG A 60 -10.73 -2.29 -9.38
CA ARG A 60 -11.62 -1.33 -8.74
C ARG A 60 -12.95 -1.96 -8.35
N ALA A 61 -13.33 -1.80 -7.09
CA ALA A 61 -14.66 -2.17 -6.62
C ALA A 61 -15.72 -1.28 -7.27
N LYS A 62 -16.83 -1.89 -7.71
CA LYS A 62 -17.95 -1.14 -8.32
C LYS A 62 -18.67 -0.24 -7.31
N LYS A 63 -18.71 -0.68 -6.05
CA LYS A 63 -19.24 0.06 -4.91
C LYS A 63 -18.15 0.10 -3.85
N ALA A 64 -17.82 1.30 -3.40
CA ALA A 64 -16.96 1.52 -2.26
C ALA A 64 -17.30 2.89 -1.67
N LEU A 65 -17.28 2.98 -0.34
CA LEU A 65 -17.31 4.24 0.38
C LEU A 65 -15.86 4.70 0.56
N VAL A 66 -15.57 5.96 0.22
CA VAL A 66 -14.23 6.55 0.42
C VAL A 66 -14.21 7.30 1.73
N LEU A 67 -13.26 6.97 2.60
CA LEU A 67 -13.05 7.60 3.89
C LEU A 67 -11.64 8.21 3.95
N SER A 68 -11.53 9.45 4.44
CA SER A 68 -10.22 10.10 4.67
C SER A 68 -9.53 9.58 5.93
N GLU A 69 -10.30 9.14 6.91
CA GLU A 69 -9.80 8.56 8.16
C GLU A 69 -10.45 7.20 8.40
N LEU A 70 -9.64 6.21 8.76
CA LEU A 70 -10.11 4.91 9.20
C LEU A 70 -10.12 4.90 10.72
N THR A 71 -11.27 5.18 11.32
CA THR A 71 -11.44 5.06 12.78
C THR A 71 -11.41 3.56 13.13
N GLN A 72 -10.30 3.08 13.70
CA GLN A 72 -10.27 1.77 14.34
C GLN A 72 -11.00 1.89 15.69
N ALA A 73 -12.07 1.10 15.87
CA ALA A 73 -12.82 1.00 17.12
C ALA A 73 -12.03 0.27 18.21
#